data_AF-H8MVC7-F1
#
_entry.id   AF-H8MVC7-F1
#
_cell.length_a   1.000
_cell.length_b   1.000
_cell.length_c   1.000
_cell.angle_alpha   90.00
_cell.angle_beta   90.00
_cell.angle_gamma   90.00
#
_symmetry.space_group_name_H-M   'P 1'
#
loop_
_entity.id
_entity.type
_entity.pdbx_description
1 polymer ?
#
loop_
_entity_poly.entity_id
_entity_poly.type
_entity_poly.pdbx_seq_one_letter_code
_entity_poly.pdbx_strand_id
1 'polypeptide(L)'
;MSRPSFRAFVLCGVLGLGVAGSLTASASDLQAEQPQQGLRVTYLLYSGRPNPSVLVTDPAQVRAIEEQLARSLADGQRTAVTESPAVLGYTGIQIERLGDAGRGSPPMVLRGAVLREKANPDQATLAPAQATVSRDAEVLEDLLLGLGRDQQVIGDVELSVIRATK
;
A
#
# COMPACT_ATOMS: atom_id res chain seq x y z
N MET A 1 45.74 -48.01 -27.52
CA MET A 1 44.41 -47.39 -27.42
C MET A 1 44.17 -46.54 -28.65
N SER A 2 42.96 -46.66 -29.19
CA SER A 2 42.64 -46.56 -30.61
C SER A 2 42.58 -45.14 -31.20
N ARG A 3 42.98 -45.06 -32.48
CA ARG A 3 42.74 -44.01 -33.50
C ARG A 3 41.21 -43.85 -33.79
N PRO A 4 40.68 -42.99 -34.70
CA PRO A 4 41.30 -42.03 -35.65
C PRO A 4 40.56 -40.67 -35.87
N SER A 5 41.27 -39.75 -36.55
CA SER A 5 40.85 -38.92 -37.70
C SER A 5 39.38 -38.46 -37.86
N PHE A 6 39.15 -37.15 -37.70
CA PHE A 6 37.97 -36.44 -38.19
C PHE A 6 38.19 -35.97 -39.64
N ARG A 7 37.35 -36.43 -40.57
CA ARG A 7 36.83 -35.66 -41.72
C ARG A 7 35.86 -36.52 -42.54
N ALA A 8 34.61 -36.09 -42.61
CA ALA A 8 33.72 -36.35 -43.74
C ALA A 8 32.58 -35.32 -43.75
N PHE A 9 32.50 -34.58 -44.85
CA PHE A 9 31.32 -33.91 -45.37
C PHE A 9 30.17 -34.93 -45.59
N VAL A 10 28.92 -34.46 -45.68
CA VAL A 10 27.98 -34.66 -46.83
C VAL A 10 26.50 -34.47 -46.42
N LEU A 11 25.88 -33.52 -47.15
CA LEU A 11 24.52 -33.39 -47.70
C LEU A 11 23.22 -33.81 -46.98
N CYS A 12 22.26 -32.87 -47.04
CA CYS A 12 20.86 -32.96 -47.54
C CYS A 12 20.11 -34.31 -47.58
N GLY A 13 18.92 -34.29 -46.96
CA GLY A 13 17.70 -35.05 -47.33
C GLY A 13 16.50 -34.43 -46.61
N VAL A 14 15.73 -33.52 -47.24
CA VAL A 14 14.47 -33.72 -47.99
C VAL A 14 13.31 -34.34 -47.19
N LEU A 15 12.24 -33.53 -47.09
CA LEU A 15 10.81 -33.79 -46.87
C LEU A 15 10.38 -35.16 -46.32
N GLY A 16 9.78 -35.13 -45.12
CA GLY A 16 8.84 -36.13 -44.63
C GLY A 16 7.54 -35.45 -44.18
N LEU A 17 6.48 -35.62 -44.99
CA LEU A 17 5.10 -35.26 -44.69
C LEU A 17 4.53 -36.31 -43.71
N GLY A 18 4.05 -35.93 -42.52
CA GLY A 18 3.45 -36.91 -41.60
C GLY A 18 3.03 -36.39 -40.23
N VAL A 19 1.77 -35.96 -40.15
CA VAL A 19 0.77 -36.22 -39.08
C VAL A 19 1.16 -36.11 -37.59
N ALA A 20 0.34 -35.29 -36.89
CA ALA A 20 0.05 -35.29 -35.46
C ALA A 20 1.11 -34.70 -34.51
N GLY A 21 0.76 -33.56 -33.93
CA GLY A 21 1.52 -32.96 -32.83
C GLY A 21 0.96 -31.58 -32.52
N SER A 22 -0.22 -31.54 -31.92
CA SER A 22 -0.81 -30.34 -31.33
C SER A 22 0.18 -29.71 -30.38
N LEU A 23 0.93 -28.71 -30.84
CA LEU A 23 1.62 -27.78 -29.94
C LEU A 23 0.55 -26.83 -29.41
N THR A 24 -0.19 -27.30 -28.41
CA THR A 24 -0.87 -26.41 -27.48
C THR A 24 0.23 -25.60 -26.81
N ALA A 25 0.51 -24.43 -27.34
CA ALA A 25 1.21 -23.39 -26.64
C ALA A 25 0.38 -23.10 -25.39
N SER A 26 0.82 -23.62 -24.25
CA SER A 26 0.30 -23.22 -22.94
C SER A 26 0.64 -21.74 -22.80
N ALA A 27 -0.36 -20.90 -23.12
CA ALA A 27 -0.35 -19.50 -22.77
C ALA A 27 -0.09 -19.44 -21.26
N SER A 28 0.95 -18.69 -20.90
CA SER A 28 1.34 -18.41 -19.52
C SER A 28 0.09 -18.18 -18.68
N ASP A 29 0.01 -18.89 -17.55
CA ASP A 29 -0.94 -18.61 -16.49
C ASP A 29 -1.02 -17.10 -16.30
N LEU A 30 -2.12 -16.52 -16.77
CA LEU A 30 -2.65 -15.28 -16.22
C LEU A 30 -3.00 -15.66 -14.79
N GLN A 31 -2.00 -15.55 -13.93
CA GLN A 31 -2.14 -15.54 -12.50
C GLN A 31 -3.10 -14.40 -12.23
N ALA A 32 -4.39 -14.72 -12.17
CA ALA A 32 -5.42 -13.80 -11.79
C ALA A 32 -4.92 -13.17 -10.50
N GLU A 33 -4.64 -11.87 -10.53
CA GLU A 33 -4.44 -11.06 -9.33
C GLU A 33 -5.65 -11.32 -8.45
N GLN A 34 -5.51 -12.26 -7.50
CA GLN A 34 -6.40 -12.31 -6.38
C GLN A 34 -6.40 -10.91 -5.80
N PRO A 35 -7.58 -10.30 -5.52
CA PRO A 35 -7.63 -9.00 -4.90
C PRO A 35 -6.84 -9.09 -3.59
N GLN A 36 -5.61 -8.59 -3.62
CA GLN A 36 -4.66 -8.81 -2.54
C GLN A 36 -5.16 -7.98 -1.37
N GLN A 37 -5.70 -8.66 -0.36
CA GLN A 37 -6.12 -8.00 0.87
C GLN A 37 -4.89 -7.32 1.48
N GLY A 38 -5.04 -6.05 1.81
CA GLY A 38 -3.91 -5.25 2.26
C GLY A 38 -4.31 -3.83 2.60
N LEU A 39 -3.32 -3.07 3.05
CA LEU A 39 -3.46 -1.66 3.36
C LEU A 39 -2.49 -0.85 2.51
N ARG A 40 -2.96 0.26 1.94
CA ARG A 40 -2.08 1.32 1.46
C ARG A 40 -1.97 2.38 2.54
N VAL A 41 -0.75 2.57 3.04
CA VAL A 41 -0.42 3.59 4.04
C VAL A 41 0.30 4.72 3.32
N THR A 42 -0.34 5.88 3.20
CA THR A 42 0.22 7.06 2.51
C THR A 42 0.56 8.13 3.53
N TYR A 43 1.79 8.62 3.53
CA TYR A 43 2.23 9.66 4.46
C TYR A 43 2.03 11.03 3.82
N LEU A 44 1.15 11.83 4.40
CA LEU A 44 0.70 13.09 3.81
C LEU A 44 1.70 14.21 4.12
N LEU A 45 2.72 14.32 3.27
CA LEU A 45 3.82 15.28 3.35
C LEU A 45 3.67 16.33 2.25
N TYR A 46 2.98 17.43 2.56
CA TYR A 46 2.75 18.53 1.61
C TYR A 46 4.05 19.30 1.36
N SER A 47 4.73 18.95 0.26
CA SER A 47 6.07 19.46 -0.11
C SER A 47 6.22 19.83 -1.59
N GLY A 48 5.15 19.72 -2.38
CA GLY A 48 5.20 19.83 -3.86
C GLY A 48 5.72 18.55 -4.55
N ARG A 49 6.02 17.50 -3.79
CA ARG A 49 6.33 16.15 -4.29
C ARG A 49 5.15 15.20 -4.05
N PRO A 50 5.06 14.08 -4.79
CA PRO A 50 4.12 13.01 -4.48
C PRO A 50 4.34 12.48 -3.05
N ASN A 51 3.24 12.19 -2.36
CA ASN A 51 3.28 11.61 -1.02
C ASN A 51 3.84 10.17 -1.09
N PRO A 52 4.80 9.80 -0.22
CA PRO A 52 5.28 8.43 -0.15
C PRO A 52 4.19 7.50 0.40
N SER A 53 4.23 6.23 -0.02
CA SER A 53 3.28 5.22 0.46
C SER A 53 3.92 3.84 0.60
N VAL A 54 3.46 3.07 1.59
CA VAL A 54 3.79 1.65 1.78
C VAL A 54 2.56 0.81 1.45
N LEU A 55 2.78 -0.29 0.74
CA LEU A 55 1.79 -1.35 0.58
C LEU A 55 2.05 -2.42 1.65
N VAL A 56 1.07 -2.63 2.53
CA VAL A 56 1.12 -3.64 3.58
C VAL A 56 0.29 -4.83 3.14
N THR A 57 0.96 -5.95 2.87
CA THR A 57 0.32 -7.20 2.41
C THR A 57 0.54 -8.38 3.35
N ASP A 58 1.43 -8.25 4.33
CA ASP A 58 1.62 -9.30 5.35
C ASP A 58 0.37 -9.42 6.22
N PRO A 59 -0.32 -10.58 6.26
CA PRO A 59 -1.59 -10.71 6.97
C PRO A 59 -1.50 -10.40 8.47
N ALA A 60 -0.37 -10.73 9.11
CA ALA A 60 -0.18 -10.44 10.53
C ALA A 60 -0.07 -8.93 10.77
N GLN A 61 0.73 -8.24 9.95
CA GLN A 61 0.85 -6.78 10.02
C GLN A 61 -0.46 -6.06 9.67
N VAL A 62 -1.17 -6.48 8.63
CA VAL A 62 -2.50 -5.94 8.27
C VAL A 62 -3.45 -6.05 9.46
N ARG A 63 -3.55 -7.25 10.05
CA ARG A 63 -4.42 -7.51 11.20
C ARG A 63 -4.06 -6.65 12.40
N ALA A 64 -2.78 -6.52 12.72
CA ALA A 64 -2.33 -5.70 13.85
C ALA A 64 -2.70 -4.21 13.68
N ILE A 65 -2.52 -3.68 12.47
CA ILE A 65 -2.90 -2.29 12.14
C ILE A 65 -4.42 -2.11 12.25
N GLU A 66 -5.21 -3.02 11.69
CA GLU A 66 -6.68 -2.96 11.77
C GLU A 66 -7.20 -3.09 13.21
N GLU A 67 -6.61 -3.97 14.02
CA GLU A 67 -6.98 -4.12 15.44
C GLU A 67 -6.66 -2.86 16.25
N GLN A 68 -5.53 -2.19 15.99
CA GLN A 68 -5.20 -0.92 16.63
C GLN A 68 -6.11 0.22 16.13
N LEU A 69 -6.45 0.23 14.84
CA LEU A 69 -7.38 1.19 14.26
C LEU A 69 -8.79 1.04 14.86
N ALA A 70 -9.27 -0.20 15.00
CA ALA A 70 -10.56 -0.49 15.61
C ALA A 70 -10.61 -0.06 17.09
N ARG A 71 -9.54 -0.33 17.86
CA ARG A 71 -9.40 0.16 19.24
C ARG A 71 -9.45 1.68 19.33
N SER A 72 -8.69 2.35 18.45
CA SER A 72 -8.68 3.82 18.37
C SER A 72 -10.07 4.41 18.12
N LEU A 73 -10.88 3.75 17.29
CA LEU A 73 -12.26 4.17 17.01
C LEU A 73 -13.23 3.86 18.15
N ALA A 74 -13.07 2.73 18.83
CA ALA A 74 -13.96 2.28 19.90
C ALA A 74 -13.76 3.08 21.19
N ASP A 75 -12.52 3.34 21.56
CA ASP A 75 -12.16 3.99 22.84
C ASP A 75 -12.10 5.52 22.73
N GLY A 76 -12.21 6.06 21.52
CA GLY A 76 -12.08 7.48 21.26
C GLY A 76 -13.37 8.28 21.43
N GLN A 77 -13.20 9.56 21.76
CA GLN A 77 -14.30 10.51 21.85
C GLN A 77 -14.61 11.12 20.49
N ARG A 78 -15.88 11.09 20.08
CA ARG A 78 -16.34 11.77 18.87
C ARG A 78 -16.34 13.28 19.06
N THR A 79 -15.74 14.00 18.11
CA THR A 79 -15.70 15.46 18.10
C THR A 79 -15.86 16.00 16.68
N ALA A 80 -16.37 17.23 16.57
CA ALA A 80 -16.40 17.95 15.31
C ALA A 80 -15.04 18.59 15.06
N VAL A 81 -14.45 18.36 13.89
CA VAL A 81 -13.17 18.96 13.52
C VAL A 81 -13.35 19.77 12.24
N THR A 82 -12.92 21.03 12.29
CA THR A 82 -12.81 21.86 11.10
C THR A 82 -11.59 21.43 10.31
N GLU A 83 -11.73 21.27 9.00
CA GLU A 83 -10.57 20.97 8.16
C GLU A 83 -9.51 22.07 8.30
N SER A 84 -8.29 21.64 8.61
CA SER A 84 -7.14 22.54 8.62
C SER A 84 -6.89 23.01 7.17
N PRO A 85 -6.54 24.29 6.95
CA PRO A 85 -6.11 24.76 5.63
C PRO A 85 -4.92 23.95 5.13
N ALA A 86 -4.62 24.07 3.82
CA ALA A 86 -3.43 23.48 3.23
C ALA A 86 -2.16 24.05 3.90
N VAL A 87 -1.58 23.26 4.82
CA VAL A 87 -0.36 23.60 5.56
C VAL A 87 0.80 22.86 4.92
N LEU A 88 1.92 23.56 4.71
CA LEU A 88 3.19 22.94 4.31
C LEU A 88 3.67 21.97 5.38
N GLY A 89 4.15 20.80 4.96
CA GLY A 89 4.68 19.77 5.84
C GLY A 89 3.70 18.64 6.11
N TYR A 90 3.81 18.04 7.30
CA TYR A 90 3.09 16.82 7.66
C TYR A 90 1.64 17.11 8.06
N THR A 91 0.70 16.41 7.39
CA THR A 91 -0.74 16.58 7.59
C THR A 91 -1.43 15.30 8.06
N GLY A 92 -0.67 14.22 8.27
CA GLY A 92 -1.17 12.94 8.79
C GLY A 92 -0.76 11.74 7.93
N ILE A 93 -1.36 10.60 8.22
CA ILE A 93 -1.22 9.34 7.51
C ILE A 93 -2.59 8.92 7.01
N GLN A 94 -2.70 8.65 5.71
CA GLN A 94 -3.90 8.07 5.12
C GLN A 94 -3.75 6.54 5.11
N ILE A 95 -4.75 5.83 5.64
CA ILE A 95 -4.87 4.38 5.62
C ILE A 95 -6.03 4.03 4.69
N GLU A 96 -5.74 3.29 3.63
CA GLU A 96 -6.72 2.83 2.66
C GLU A 96 -6.72 1.30 2.63
N ARG A 97 -7.91 0.72 2.78
CA ARG A 97 -8.12 -0.73 2.66
C ARG A 97 -8.15 -1.12 1.20
N LEU A 98 -7.51 -2.25 0.86
CA LEU A 98 -7.45 -2.78 -0.49
C LEU A 98 -8.21 -4.10 -0.62
N GLY A 99 -8.56 -4.46 -1.85
CA GLY A 99 -9.37 -5.63 -2.16
C GLY A 99 -10.82 -5.48 -1.67
N ASP A 100 -11.43 -6.59 -1.28
CA ASP A 100 -12.85 -6.61 -0.90
C ASP A 100 -13.18 -5.74 0.31
N ALA A 101 -12.26 -5.67 1.28
CA ALA A 101 -12.39 -4.83 2.46
C ALA A 101 -12.33 -3.32 2.15
N GLY A 102 -11.78 -2.94 1.00
CA GLY A 102 -11.74 -1.55 0.52
C GLY A 102 -13.02 -1.11 -0.16
N ARG A 103 -13.85 -2.04 -0.65
CA ARG A 103 -15.05 -1.68 -1.42
C ARG A 103 -16.06 -0.96 -0.52
N GLY A 104 -16.23 0.33 -0.75
CA GLY A 104 -17.16 1.18 0.01
C GLY A 104 -16.63 1.66 1.37
N SER A 105 -15.38 1.34 1.73
CA SER A 105 -14.75 1.90 2.92
C SER A 105 -14.03 3.21 2.56
N PRO A 106 -14.40 4.36 3.15
CA PRO A 106 -13.62 5.57 2.96
C PRO A 106 -12.21 5.40 3.53
N PRO A 107 -11.18 6.01 2.93
CA PRO A 107 -9.85 6.07 3.53
C PRO A 107 -9.90 6.79 4.87
N MET A 108 -9.13 6.33 5.83
CA MET A 108 -8.98 6.99 7.13
C MET A 108 -7.76 7.91 7.10
N VAL A 109 -7.82 9.05 7.77
CA VAL A 109 -6.70 9.97 7.98
C VAL A 109 -6.44 10.08 9.48
N LEU A 110 -5.19 9.81 9.85
CA LEU A 110 -4.69 9.82 11.21
C LEU A 110 -3.67 10.95 11.39
N ARG A 111 -3.80 11.76 12.44
CA ARG A 111 -2.80 12.75 12.84
C ARG A 111 -2.84 12.97 14.35
N GLY A 112 -1.76 12.68 15.05
CA GLY A 112 -1.74 12.68 16.52
C GLY A 112 -2.84 11.77 17.07
N ALA A 113 -3.57 12.27 18.07
CA ALA A 113 -4.73 11.58 18.63
C ALA A 113 -5.97 11.58 17.73
N VAL A 114 -5.95 12.28 16.60
CA VAL A 114 -7.15 12.52 15.77
C VAL A 114 -7.20 11.53 14.61
N LEU A 115 -8.30 10.80 14.53
CA LEU A 115 -8.63 9.88 13.46
C LEU A 115 -9.93 10.31 12.79
N ARG A 116 -9.95 10.43 11.46
CA ARG A 116 -11.14 10.85 10.71
C ARG A 116 -11.26 10.12 9.39
N GLU A 117 -12.46 10.02 8.84
CA GLU A 117 -12.62 9.63 7.45
C GLU A 117 -12.13 10.75 6.53
N LYS A 118 -11.49 10.38 5.41
CA LYS A 118 -11.10 11.33 4.38
C LYS A 118 -12.36 11.87 3.72
N ALA A 119 -12.59 13.18 3.86
CA ALA A 119 -13.68 13.85 3.18
C ALA A 119 -13.56 13.65 1.66
N ASN A 120 -14.70 13.36 1.02
CA ASN A 120 -14.78 13.46 -0.42
C ASN A 120 -14.64 14.96 -0.78
N PRO A 121 -13.73 15.37 -1.69
CA PRO A 121 -13.56 16.78 -2.07
C PRO A 121 -14.87 17.48 -2.45
N ASP A 122 -15.83 16.75 -3.00
CA ASP A 122 -17.15 17.28 -3.39
C ASP A 122 -18.06 17.59 -2.19
N GLN A 123 -17.74 17.09 -0.99
CA GLN A 123 -18.57 17.20 0.23
C GLN A 123 -17.90 17.98 1.38
N ALA A 124 -16.65 18.41 1.21
CA ALA A 124 -15.86 19.06 2.26
C ALA A 124 -16.46 20.40 2.78
N THR A 125 -17.36 21.02 2.00
CA THR A 125 -17.97 22.32 2.32
C THR A 125 -19.31 22.24 3.06
N LEU A 126 -19.89 21.04 3.25
CA LEU A 126 -21.29 20.89 3.63
C LEU A 126 -21.53 20.62 5.13
N ALA A 127 -20.53 20.14 5.89
CA ALA A 127 -20.62 19.95 7.34
C ALA A 127 -19.22 19.77 7.96
N PRO A 128 -19.00 20.14 9.24
CA PRO A 128 -17.77 19.78 9.94
C PRO A 128 -17.59 18.26 9.95
N ALA A 129 -16.41 17.79 9.54
CA ALA A 129 -16.11 16.37 9.52
C ALA A 129 -16.11 15.84 10.97
N GLN A 130 -16.75 14.69 11.18
CA GLN A 130 -16.62 14.01 12.47
C GLN A 130 -15.27 13.32 12.54
N ALA A 131 -14.59 13.50 13.67
CA ALA A 131 -13.37 12.80 14.00
C ALA A 131 -13.53 12.09 15.33
N THR A 132 -12.68 11.09 15.53
CA THR A 132 -12.51 10.39 16.79
C THR A 132 -11.16 10.80 17.36
N VAL A 133 -11.15 11.26 18.61
CA VAL A 133 -9.92 11.56 19.35
C VAL A 133 -9.63 10.43 20.33
N SER A 134 -8.49 9.77 20.19
CA SER A 134 -8.09 8.66 21.04
C SER A 134 -6.59 8.66 21.29
N ARG A 135 -6.18 8.22 22.48
CA ARG A 135 -4.77 7.98 22.79
C ARG A 135 -4.20 6.83 21.96
N ASP A 136 -5.01 5.83 21.62
CA ASP A 136 -4.60 4.70 20.79
C ASP A 136 -4.29 5.12 19.34
N ALA A 137 -4.87 6.24 18.89
CA ALA A 137 -4.56 6.82 17.60
C ALA A 137 -3.12 7.37 17.55
N GLU A 138 -2.61 7.97 18.63
CA GLU A 138 -1.20 8.40 18.70
C GLU A 138 -0.25 7.22 18.61
N VAL A 139 -0.57 6.13 19.32
CA VAL A 139 0.19 4.87 19.29
C VAL A 139 0.18 4.28 17.88
N LEU A 140 -0.97 4.29 17.21
CA LEU A 140 -1.09 3.85 15.82
C LEU A 140 -0.23 4.69 14.87
N GLU A 141 -0.22 6.01 15.06
CA GLU A 141 0.55 6.90 14.21
C GLU A 141 2.04 6.64 14.37
N ASP A 142 2.53 6.48 15.60
CA ASP A 142 3.94 6.17 15.85
C ASP A 142 4.35 4.81 15.26
N LEU A 143 3.46 3.81 15.34
CA LEU A 143 3.66 2.51 14.69
C LEU A 143 3.80 2.66 13.16
N LEU A 144 2.92 3.44 12.53
CA LEU A 144 2.94 3.64 11.08
C LEU A 144 4.13 4.49 10.64
N LEU A 145 4.54 5.49 11.42
CA LEU A 145 5.78 6.24 11.15
C LEU A 145 7.01 5.32 11.25
N GLY A 146 7.01 4.39 12.20
CA GLY A 146 8.02 3.32 12.30
C GLY A 146 8.06 2.45 11.05
N LEU A 147 6.89 1.99 10.59
CA LEU A 147 6.76 1.23 9.34
C LEU A 147 7.33 2.00 8.14
N GLY A 148 7.02 3.29 8.01
CA GLY A 148 7.54 4.13 6.93
C GLY A 148 9.05 4.27 6.94
N ARG A 149 9.65 4.32 8.14
CA ARG A 149 11.10 4.31 8.34
C ARG A 149 11.72 2.99 7.93
N ASP A 150 11.16 1.89 8.42
CA ASP A 150 11.70 0.54 8.22
C ASP A 150 11.66 0.17 6.72
N GLN A 151 10.64 0.64 6.02
CA GLN A 151 10.49 0.49 4.56
C GLN A 151 11.22 1.58 3.75
N GLN A 152 11.98 2.46 4.41
CA GLN A 152 12.80 3.51 3.79
C GLN A 152 12.03 4.50 2.91
N VAL A 153 10.72 4.66 3.12
CA VAL A 153 9.91 5.65 2.40
C VAL A 153 9.83 7.00 3.13
N ILE A 154 10.19 7.01 4.42
CA ILE A 154 10.42 8.22 5.21
C ILE A 154 11.82 8.12 5.82
N GLY A 155 12.63 9.17 5.66
CA GLY A 155 13.95 9.27 6.27
C GLY A 155 13.94 9.83 7.70
N ASP A 156 15.08 9.78 8.35
CA ASP A 156 15.26 10.26 9.74
C ASP A 156 15.02 11.78 9.86
N VAL A 157 15.32 12.55 8.80
CA VAL A 157 15.08 13.99 8.76
C VAL A 157 13.59 14.30 8.76
N GLU A 158 12.84 13.66 7.87
CA GLU A 158 11.39 13.82 7.78
C GLU A 158 10.73 13.41 9.10
N LEU A 159 11.13 12.28 9.69
CA LEU A 159 10.62 11.85 11.00
C LEU A 159 10.91 12.86 12.12
N SER A 160 12.10 13.44 12.13
CA SER A 160 12.47 14.45 13.13
C SER A 160 11.60 15.70 13.00
N VAL A 161 11.34 16.14 11.77
CA VAL A 161 10.44 17.28 11.51
C VAL A 161 9.00 16.94 11.91
N ILE A 162 8.49 15.78 11.53
CA ILE A 162 7.13 15.32 11.89
C ILE A 162 6.95 15.38 13.41
N ARG A 163 7.90 14.80 14.16
CA ARG A 163 7.85 14.75 15.63
C ARG A 163 7.96 16.13 16.29
N ALA A 164 8.66 17.09 15.68
CA ALA A 164 8.73 18.45 16.17
C ALA A 164 7.45 19.27 15.94
N THR A 165 6.56 18.79 15.07
CA THR A 165 5.29 19.46 14.69
C THR A 165 4.03 18.82 15.29
N LYS A 166 4.19 17.75 16.08
CA LYS A 166 3.14 17.20 16.94
C LYS A 166 2.95 18.11 18.15
#